data_AF-A0A392PE42-F1
#
_entry.id   AF-A0A392PE42-F1
#
_cell.length_a   1.000
_cell.length_b   1.000
_cell.length_c   1.000
_cell.angle_alpha   90.00
_cell.angle_beta   90.00
_cell.angle_gamma   90.00
#
_symmetry.space_group_name_H-M   'P 1'
#
loop_
_entity.id
_entity.type
_entity.pdbx_description
1 polymer ?
#
loop_
_entity_poly.entity_id
_entity_poly.type
_entity_poly.pdbx_seq_one_letter_code
_entity_poly.pdbx_strand_id
1 'polypeptide(L)'
;ATTSLSSFAPDATSIVSSIKYHAEFTPLFSPEKFEIPQAYIATAQTVRDALIINWNATYEYYEKLNVKQAYYLSMEFLQGRALLNAIGNLELTGPYAEALSQLGYKLENVAHQV
;
A
#
# COMPACT_ATOMS: atom_id res chain seq x y z
N ALA A 1 9.36 -12.96 -25.51
CA ALA A 1 7.97 -12.95 -25.05
C ALA A 1 7.81 -11.78 -24.09
N THR A 2 7.23 -10.69 -24.57
CA THR A 2 6.84 -9.54 -23.74
C THR A 2 5.68 -9.99 -22.87
N THR A 3 5.97 -10.39 -21.63
CA THR A 3 4.95 -10.56 -20.61
C THR A 3 4.35 -9.18 -20.37
N SER A 4 3.22 -8.90 -21.03
CA SER A 4 2.35 -7.83 -20.61
C SER A 4 1.96 -8.14 -19.17
N LEU A 5 2.63 -7.48 -18.20
CA LEU A 5 2.10 -7.33 -16.86
C LEU A 5 0.73 -6.71 -17.07
N SER A 6 -0.31 -7.54 -17.04
CA SER A 6 -1.68 -7.06 -17.09
C SER A 6 -1.77 -6.03 -15.99
N SER A 7 -2.13 -4.80 -16.36
CA SER A 7 -2.52 -3.76 -15.41
C SER A 7 -3.76 -4.27 -14.69
N PHE A 8 -3.56 -5.10 -13.68
CA PHE A 8 -4.59 -5.48 -12.73
C PHE A 8 -4.81 -4.23 -11.90
N ALA A 9 -5.60 -3.29 -12.42
CA ALA A 9 -6.09 -2.19 -11.62
C ALA A 9 -6.96 -2.85 -10.54
N PRO A 10 -6.50 -2.88 -9.28
CA PRO A 10 -7.21 -3.61 -8.25
C PRO A 10 -8.57 -2.94 -8.04
N ASP A 11 -9.63 -3.71 -8.19
CA ASP A 11 -10.99 -3.28 -7.91
C ASP A 11 -11.20 -3.18 -6.39
N ALA A 12 -12.20 -2.40 -5.97
CA ALA A 12 -12.51 -2.20 -4.56
C ALA A 12 -12.73 -3.53 -3.82
N THR A 13 -13.37 -4.53 -4.46
CA THR A 13 -13.64 -5.84 -3.86
C THR A 13 -12.35 -6.61 -3.60
N SER A 14 -11.42 -6.63 -4.55
CA SER A 14 -10.10 -7.22 -4.36
C SER A 14 -9.37 -6.54 -3.19
N ILE A 15 -9.39 -5.21 -3.13
CA ILE A 15 -8.75 -4.46 -2.03
C ILE A 15 -9.36 -4.84 -0.67
N VAL A 16 -10.69 -4.96 -0.58
CA VAL A 16 -11.35 -5.42 0.66
C VAL A 16 -10.85 -6.80 1.07
N SER A 17 -10.73 -7.74 0.12
CA SER A 17 -10.23 -9.08 0.44
C SER A 17 -8.77 -9.06 0.92
N SER A 18 -7.92 -8.22 0.32
CA SER A 18 -6.54 -8.05 0.76
C SER A 18 -6.43 -7.40 2.14
N ILE A 19 -7.28 -6.40 2.44
CA ILE A 19 -7.32 -5.78 3.77
C ILE A 19 -7.72 -6.82 4.82
N LYS A 20 -8.75 -7.63 4.54
CA LYS A 20 -9.16 -8.74 5.43
C LYS A 20 -8.05 -9.77 5.61
N TYR A 21 -7.39 -10.15 4.52
CA TYR A 21 -6.25 -11.07 4.57
C TYR A 21 -5.16 -10.54 5.51
N HIS A 22 -4.76 -9.27 5.39
CA HIS A 22 -3.74 -8.69 6.27
C HIS A 22 -4.22 -8.55 7.71
N ALA A 23 -5.51 -8.31 7.93
CA ALA A 23 -6.09 -8.27 9.27
C ALA A 23 -6.06 -9.64 9.97
N GLU A 24 -6.19 -10.74 9.23
CA GLU A 24 -6.23 -12.12 9.75
C GLU A 24 -4.85 -12.79 9.81
N PHE A 25 -4.04 -12.66 8.75
CA PHE A 25 -2.80 -13.42 8.56
C PHE A 25 -1.54 -12.64 8.93
N THR A 26 -1.63 -11.31 9.04
CA THR A 26 -0.56 -10.46 9.59
C THR A 26 -1.07 -9.64 10.78
N PRO A 27 -1.66 -10.27 11.81
CA PRO A 27 -2.31 -9.53 12.88
C PRO A 27 -1.26 -8.92 13.83
N LEU A 28 -1.47 -7.66 14.18
CA LEU A 28 -0.83 -7.00 15.32
C LEU A 28 -1.77 -6.86 16.52
N PHE A 29 -3.04 -7.22 16.36
CA PHE A 29 -4.12 -7.05 17.32
C PHE A 29 -4.86 -8.37 17.53
N SER A 30 -5.66 -8.47 18.58
CA SER A 30 -6.52 -9.62 18.81
C SER A 30 -7.60 -9.73 17.72
N PRO A 31 -7.96 -10.95 17.28
CA PRO A 31 -8.88 -11.16 16.15
C PRO A 31 -10.34 -10.77 16.45
N GLU A 32 -10.68 -10.52 17.71
CA GLU A 32 -12.06 -10.27 18.15
C GLU A 32 -12.59 -8.89 17.76
N LYS A 33 -11.71 -7.92 17.48
CA LYS A 33 -12.11 -6.52 17.25
C LYS A 33 -11.33 -5.90 16.10
N PHE A 34 -12.03 -5.58 15.01
CA PHE A 34 -11.48 -4.77 13.93
C PHE A 34 -11.77 -3.29 14.22
N GLU A 35 -10.81 -2.58 14.82
CA GLU A 35 -10.88 -1.15 15.17
C GLU A 35 -10.01 -0.29 14.23
N ILE A 36 -10.10 1.05 14.32
CA ILE A 36 -9.36 2.00 13.46
C ILE A 36 -7.84 1.72 13.39
N PRO A 37 -7.12 1.43 14.50
CA PRO A 37 -5.70 1.10 14.43
C PRO A 37 -5.40 -0.14 13.57
N GLN A 38 -6.25 -1.17 13.67
CA GLN A 38 -6.10 -2.39 12.88
C GLN A 38 -6.44 -2.13 11.41
N ALA A 39 -7.48 -1.34 11.14
CA ALA A 39 -7.82 -0.91 9.79
C ALA A 39 -6.67 -0.14 9.13
N TYR A 40 -6.01 0.75 9.86
CA TYR A 40 -4.82 1.47 9.37
C TYR A 40 -3.70 0.52 8.98
N ILE A 41 -3.32 -0.38 9.88
CA ILE A 41 -2.23 -1.33 9.63
C ILE A 41 -2.56 -2.25 8.45
N ALA A 42 -3.76 -2.84 8.41
CA ALA A 42 -4.16 -3.75 7.35
C ALA A 42 -4.20 -3.03 5.98
N THR A 43 -4.67 -1.78 5.95
CA THR A 43 -4.65 -0.94 4.74
C THR A 43 -3.22 -0.63 4.32
N ALA A 44 -2.35 -0.25 5.26
CA ALA A 44 -0.95 0.06 4.98
C ALA A 44 -0.18 -1.14 4.44
N GLN A 45 -0.42 -2.35 4.95
CA GLN A 45 0.17 -3.58 4.40
C GLN A 45 -0.32 -3.85 2.97
N THR A 46 -1.62 -3.66 2.70
CA THR A 46 -2.17 -3.84 1.36
C THR A 46 -1.53 -2.87 0.35
N VAL A 47 -1.34 -1.59 0.73
CA VAL A 47 -0.65 -0.61 -0.11
C VAL A 47 0.82 -0.98 -0.30
N ARG A 48 1.46 -1.48 0.76
CA ARG A 48 2.86 -1.91 0.73
C ARG A 48 3.09 -3.05 -0.27
N ASP A 49 2.16 -4.00 -0.40
CA ASP A 49 2.31 -5.09 -1.36
C ASP A 49 2.43 -4.57 -2.80
N ALA A 50 1.60 -3.59 -3.18
CA ALA A 50 1.69 -2.94 -4.48
C ALA A 50 3.05 -2.23 -4.68
N LEU A 51 3.55 -1.56 -3.65
CA LEU A 51 4.87 -0.92 -3.70
C LEU A 51 6.01 -1.93 -3.81
N ILE A 52 5.92 -3.09 -3.14
CA ILE A 52 6.94 -4.15 -3.21
C ILE A 52 7.06 -4.69 -4.63
N ILE A 53 5.93 -4.92 -5.32
CA ILE A 53 5.93 -5.40 -6.71
C ILE A 53 6.67 -4.40 -7.61
N ASN A 54 6.33 -3.11 -7.51
CA ASN A 54 6.94 -2.06 -8.31
C ASN A 54 8.41 -1.82 -7.94
N TRP A 55 8.75 -1.92 -6.66
CA TRP A 55 10.11 -1.76 -6.17
C TRP A 55 11.03 -2.87 -6.68
N ASN A 56 10.58 -4.14 -6.63
CA ASN A 56 11.33 -5.27 -7.17
C ASN A 56 11.58 -5.12 -8.68
N ALA A 57 10.55 -4.73 -9.44
CA ALA A 57 10.69 -4.49 -10.88
C ALA A 57 11.69 -3.37 -11.20
N THR A 58 11.65 -2.27 -10.43
CA THR A 58 12.58 -1.14 -10.59
C THR A 58 14.01 -1.55 -10.24
N TYR A 59 14.18 -2.30 -9.14
CA TYR A 59 15.48 -2.78 -8.69
C TYR A 59 16.11 -3.72 -9.73
N GLU A 60 15.35 -4.71 -10.22
CA GLU A 60 15.81 -5.63 -11.25
C GLU A 60 16.19 -4.90 -12.56
N TYR A 61 15.41 -3.88 -12.95
CA TYR A 61 15.71 -3.06 -14.12
C TYR A 61 17.02 -2.28 -13.96
N TYR A 62 17.29 -1.72 -12.78
CA TYR A 62 18.50 -0.93 -12.51
C TYR A 62 19.75 -1.82 -12.54
N GLU A 63 19.67 -3.01 -11.94
CA GLU A 63 20.74 -4.00 -11.94
C GLU A 63 21.04 -4.50 -13.36
N LYS A 64 20.01 -4.84 -14.16
CA LYS A 64 20.19 -5.34 -15.53
C LYS A 64 20.85 -4.33 -16.46
N LEU A 65 20.50 -3.05 -16.34
CA LEU A 65 21.03 -2.00 -17.21
C LEU A 65 22.33 -1.39 -16.70
N ASN A 66 22.73 -1.67 -15.44
CA ASN A 66 23.90 -1.11 -14.78
C ASN A 66 24.00 0.41 -14.98
N VAL A 67 22.89 1.11 -14.77
CA VAL A 67 22.80 2.55 -14.94
C VAL A 67 23.57 3.28 -13.84
N LYS A 68 24.09 4.48 -14.14
CA LYS A 68 24.70 5.34 -13.12
C LYS A 68 23.66 5.72 -12.07
N GLN A 69 23.89 5.36 -10.81
CA GLN A 69 23.02 5.66 -9.67
C GLN A 69 23.49 6.91 -8.93
N ALA A 70 22.55 7.77 -8.55
CA ALA A 70 22.81 8.94 -7.71
C ALA A 70 22.47 8.60 -6.25
N TYR A 71 23.41 8.85 -5.34
CA TYR A 71 23.27 8.58 -3.91
C TYR A 71 23.11 9.90 -3.16
N TYR A 72 21.90 10.15 -2.65
CA TYR A 72 21.61 11.34 -1.87
C TYR A 72 21.90 11.10 -0.39
N LEU A 73 22.91 11.80 0.15
CA LEU A 73 23.29 11.72 1.57
C LEU A 73 22.81 12.98 2.28
N SER A 74 22.01 12.79 3.32
CA SER A 74 21.49 13.87 4.16
C SER A 74 21.54 13.43 5.62
N MET A 75 21.75 14.39 6.52
CA MET A 75 21.61 14.17 7.96
C MET A 75 20.17 13.90 8.37
N GLU A 76 19.20 14.40 7.61
CA GLU A 76 17.79 14.36 7.98
C GLU A 76 16.89 14.05 6.76
N PHE A 77 15.81 13.33 7.03
CA PHE A 77 14.73 13.03 6.09
C PHE A 77 13.36 13.13 6.78
N LEU A 78 12.59 14.16 6.44
CA LEU A 78 11.23 14.37 6.96
C LEU A 78 10.19 13.75 6.01
N GLN A 79 9.95 12.44 6.15
CA GLN A 79 9.04 11.71 5.27
C GLN A 79 7.55 12.02 5.49
N GLY A 80 7.16 12.34 6.73
CA GLY A 80 5.76 12.54 7.09
C GLY A 80 4.90 11.28 6.96
N ARG A 81 3.59 11.46 6.75
CA ARG A 81 2.63 10.35 6.59
C ARG A 81 2.68 9.81 5.17
N ALA A 82 2.97 8.52 5.02
CA ALA A 82 3.16 7.89 3.71
C ALA A 82 1.88 7.35 3.07
N LEU A 83 0.85 6.99 3.85
CA LEU A 83 -0.30 6.21 3.36
C LEU A 83 -1.05 6.91 2.20
N LEU A 84 -1.51 8.15 2.41
CA LEU A 84 -2.24 8.90 1.38
C LEU A 84 -1.35 9.25 0.19
N ASN A 85 -0.07 9.54 0.43
CA ASN A 85 0.89 9.81 -0.64
C ASN A 85 1.11 8.57 -1.52
N ALA A 86 1.24 7.39 -0.91
CA ALA A 86 1.40 6.14 -1.64
C ALA A 86 0.14 5.77 -2.44
N ILE A 87 -1.04 5.85 -1.82
CA ILE A 87 -2.32 5.59 -2.49
C ILE A 87 -2.55 6.58 -3.64
N GLY A 88 -2.21 7.85 -3.43
CA GLY A 88 -2.30 8.91 -4.44
C GLY A 88 -1.37 8.67 -5.63
N ASN A 89 -0.10 8.35 -5.36
CA ASN A 89 0.90 8.07 -6.41
C ASN A 89 0.61 6.79 -7.20
N LEU A 90 -0.11 5.83 -6.60
CA LEU A 90 -0.60 4.63 -7.29
C LEU A 90 -1.93 4.87 -8.03
N GLU A 91 -2.52 6.07 -7.90
CA GLU A 91 -3.83 6.43 -8.44
C GLU A 91 -4.99 5.54 -7.91
N LEU A 92 -4.83 4.95 -6.72
CA LEU A 92 -5.79 4.03 -6.11
C LEU A 92 -6.69 4.70 -5.06
N THR A 93 -6.76 6.04 -5.03
CA THR A 93 -7.52 6.78 -4.01
C THR A 93 -9.00 6.41 -4.00
N GLY A 94 -9.64 6.33 -5.17
CA GLY A 94 -11.04 5.92 -5.29
C GLY A 94 -11.28 4.49 -4.80
N PRO A 95 -10.59 3.48 -5.36
CA PRO A 95 -10.73 2.09 -4.94
C PRO A 95 -10.50 1.85 -3.44
N TYR A 96 -9.50 2.49 -2.82
CA TYR A 96 -9.27 2.36 -1.37
C TYR A 96 -10.34 3.05 -0.53
N ALA A 97 -10.84 4.21 -0.96
CA ALA A 97 -11.94 4.89 -0.28
C ALA A 97 -13.23 4.05 -0.30
N GLU A 98 -13.55 3.45 -1.45
CA GLU A 98 -14.69 2.55 -1.59
C GLU A 98 -14.51 1.27 -0.75
N ALA A 99 -13.34 0.63 -0.81
CA ALA A 99 -13.04 -0.58 -0.06
C ALA A 99 -13.18 -0.36 1.46
N LEU A 100 -12.62 0.74 1.98
CA LEU A 100 -12.76 1.08 3.40
C LEU A 100 -14.22 1.40 3.76
N SER A 101 -14.96 2.06 2.88
CA SER A 101 -16.38 2.32 3.08
C SER A 101 -17.19 1.03 3.19
N GLN A 102 -16.87 -0.01 2.43
CA GLN A 102 -17.51 -1.34 2.54
C GLN A 102 -17.21 -2.02 3.88
N LEU A 103 -16.06 -1.71 4.50
CA LEU A 103 -15.67 -2.18 5.84
C LEU A 103 -16.22 -1.30 6.97
N GLY A 104 -16.95 -0.23 6.66
CA GLY A 104 -17.53 0.70 7.63
C GLY A 104 -16.60 1.83 8.08
N TYR A 105 -15.49 2.04 7.37
CA TYR A 105 -14.48 3.06 7.69
C TYR A 105 -14.41 4.15 6.64
N LYS A 106 -14.01 5.36 7.07
CA LYS A 106 -13.62 6.45 6.16
C LYS A 106 -12.11 6.48 6.01
N LEU A 107 -11.61 6.58 4.78
CA LEU A 107 -10.18 6.61 4.49
C LEU A 107 -9.46 7.73 5.26
N GLU A 108 -10.09 8.89 5.40
CA GLU A 108 -9.53 10.03 6.13
C GLU A 108 -9.35 9.69 7.61
N ASN A 109 -10.34 9.05 8.24
CA ASN A 109 -10.26 8.66 9.64
C ASN A 109 -9.15 7.63 9.87
N VAL A 110 -9.01 6.68 8.95
CA VAL A 110 -7.95 5.67 8.99
C VAL A 110 -6.58 6.30 8.81
N ALA A 111 -6.44 7.24 7.87
CA ALA A 111 -5.19 7.96 7.60
C ALA A 111 -4.79 8.93 8.72
N HIS A 112 -5.73 9.38 9.55
CA HIS A 112 -5.48 10.27 10.68
C HIS A 112 -5.04 9.57 11.97
N GLN A 113 -5.09 8.24 12.03
CA GLN A 113 -4.80 7.46 13.23
C GLN A 113 -3.35 7.60 13.75
N VAL A 114 -2.43 8.07 12.91
CA VAL A 114 -1.01 8.32 13.24
C VAL A 114 -0.66 9.75 12.91
#